data_AF-A0A9P7UVH6-F1
#
_entry.id   AF-A0A9P7UVH6-F1
#
_cell.length_a   1.000
_cell.length_b   1.000
_cell.length_c   1.000
_cell.angle_alpha   90.00
_cell.angle_beta   90.00
_cell.angle_gamma   90.00
#
_symmetry.space_group_name_H-M   'P 1'
#
loop_
_entity.id
_entity.type
_entity.pdbx_description
1 polymer ?
#
loop_
_entity_poly.entity_id
_entity_poly.type
_entity_poly.pdbx_seq_one_letter_code
_entity_poly.pdbx_strand_id
1 'polypeptide(L)'
;MPLCSHRFPLPGSPQTVQGRATGFKELPYPRWLHFIYMLLILAAFGMSVLEIVRLAMADMGVGFLPLSSAGLFLVLNIMWQERKARTREMLMVLTAYWLFMAAAETVKIVRLHTLDQILSDAIEDRNLYPSSVQILDNAVLLGLYVLFLCFEPITLFLSLRTKPPSFELCPLAEPDPFQVPKLLA
;
A
#
# COMPACT_ATOMS: atom_id res chain seq x y z
N MET A 1 -16.37 48.39 -23.76
CA MET A 1 -16.24 47.64 -22.49
C MET A 1 -17.63 47.35 -21.95
N PRO A 2 -18.14 46.11 -22.03
CA PRO A 2 -19.27 45.69 -21.22
C PRO A 2 -18.85 44.68 -20.15
N LEU A 3 -19.48 44.86 -18.99
CA LEU A 3 -19.31 44.12 -17.75
C LEU A 3 -19.64 42.63 -17.92
N CYS A 4 -18.69 41.75 -17.60
CA CYS A 4 -18.99 40.33 -17.35
C CYS A 4 -19.69 40.19 -16.00
N SER A 5 -21.01 40.17 -16.13
CA SER A 5 -22.04 39.85 -15.16
C SER A 5 -21.68 38.70 -14.21
N HIS A 6 -21.79 39.01 -12.91
CA HIS A 6 -22.06 38.09 -11.83
C HIS A 6 -23.21 37.13 -12.21
N ARG A 7 -22.88 35.90 -12.63
CA ARG A 7 -23.87 34.81 -12.64
C ARG A 7 -23.93 34.17 -11.26
N PHE A 8 -24.98 34.51 -10.54
CA PHE A 8 -25.45 33.70 -9.42
C PHE A 8 -25.86 32.30 -9.95
N PRO A 9 -25.38 31.20 -9.34
CA PRO A 9 -25.81 29.87 -9.72
C PRO A 9 -27.28 29.68 -9.29
N LEU A 10 -28.13 29.32 -10.26
CA LEU A 10 -29.54 29.03 -10.02
C LEU A 10 -29.68 27.68 -9.28
N PRO A 11 -30.55 27.59 -8.25
CA PRO A 11 -30.91 26.30 -7.65
C PRO A 11 -31.71 25.50 -8.69
N GLY A 12 -31.12 24.43 -9.21
CA GLY A 12 -31.76 23.53 -10.18
C GLY A 12 -30.97 23.24 -11.45
N SER A 13 -29.76 23.80 -11.63
CA SER A 13 -28.88 23.37 -12.72
C SER A 13 -28.18 22.04 -12.37
N PRO A 14 -28.18 21.02 -13.25
CA PRO A 14 -27.53 19.73 -13.03
C PRO A 14 -26.00 19.82 -13.22
N GLN A 15 -25.33 20.67 -12.44
CA GLN A 15 -23.87 20.85 -12.49
C GLN A 15 -23.17 20.68 -11.12
N THR A 16 -23.86 20.21 -10.08
CA THR A 16 -23.28 19.96 -8.75
C THR A 16 -22.66 18.57 -8.56
N VAL A 17 -22.30 17.86 -9.63
CA VAL A 17 -21.44 16.66 -9.54
C VAL A 17 -20.28 16.77 -10.51
N GLN A 18 -19.59 17.92 -10.51
CA GLN A 18 -18.18 17.95 -10.91
C GLN A 18 -17.32 17.47 -9.73
N GLY A 19 -17.68 16.30 -9.19
CA GLY A 19 -16.80 15.52 -8.35
C GLY A 19 -15.62 15.17 -9.23
N ARG A 20 -14.49 15.84 -8.97
CA ARG A 20 -13.13 15.51 -9.39
C ARG A 20 -13.07 14.07 -9.91
N ALA A 21 -13.30 13.91 -11.22
CA ALA A 21 -13.19 12.63 -11.91
C ALA A 21 -11.70 12.37 -12.11
N THR A 22 -10.98 12.20 -11.00
CA THR A 22 -9.74 11.44 -11.06
C THR A 22 -10.15 10.06 -11.50
N GLY A 23 -9.99 9.77 -12.78
CA GLY A 23 -10.23 8.48 -13.41
C GLY A 23 -9.27 7.41 -12.88
N PHE A 24 -9.24 7.22 -11.57
CA PHE A 24 -8.71 6.02 -10.95
C PHE A 24 -9.73 4.92 -11.26
N LYS A 25 -9.45 4.12 -12.29
CA LYS A 25 -10.10 2.83 -12.44
C LYS A 25 -9.81 2.04 -11.18
N GLU A 26 -10.83 1.82 -10.34
CA GLU A 26 -10.75 0.85 -9.26
C GLU A 26 -10.34 -0.49 -9.88
N LEU A 27 -9.16 -0.99 -9.51
CA LEU A 27 -8.73 -2.33 -9.91
C LEU A 27 -9.78 -3.31 -9.37
N PRO A 28 -10.27 -4.27 -10.16
CA PRO A 28 -11.17 -5.31 -9.68
C PRO A 28 -10.40 -6.23 -8.74
N TYR A 29 -10.22 -5.77 -7.51
CA TYR A 29 -9.50 -6.48 -6.48
C TYR A 29 -10.49 -7.42 -5.79
N PRO A 30 -10.31 -8.75 -5.89
CA PRO A 30 -11.24 -9.67 -5.27
C PRO A 30 -11.24 -9.47 -3.75
N ARG A 31 -12.44 -9.37 -3.15
CA ARG A 31 -12.60 -9.07 -1.71
C ARG A 31 -11.87 -10.08 -0.81
N TRP A 32 -11.84 -11.36 -1.20
CA TRP A 32 -11.18 -12.42 -0.43
C TRP A 32 -9.67 -12.20 -0.31
N LEU A 33 -9.05 -11.73 -1.39
CA LEU A 33 -7.62 -11.45 -1.43
C LEU A 33 -7.26 -10.29 -0.49
N HIS A 34 -8.18 -9.34 -0.28
CA HIS A 34 -7.97 -8.22 0.64
C HIS A 34 -7.96 -8.70 2.09
N PHE A 35 -8.87 -9.60 2.43
CA PHE A 35 -8.88 -10.22 3.76
C PHE A 35 -7.60 -11.02 4.02
N ILE A 36 -7.12 -11.79 3.04
CA ILE A 36 -5.86 -12.52 3.14
C ILE A 36 -4.69 -11.55 3.31
N TYR A 37 -4.63 -10.49 2.50
CA TYR A 37 -3.56 -9.50 2.57
C TYR A 37 -3.54 -8.78 3.94
N MET A 38 -4.71 -8.39 4.45
CA MET A 38 -4.84 -7.81 5.80
C MET A 38 -4.41 -8.78 6.90
N LEU A 39 -4.80 -10.06 6.79
CA LEU A 39 -4.40 -11.10 7.73
C LEU A 39 -2.87 -11.29 7.72
N LEU A 40 -2.25 -11.29 6.54
CA LEU A 40 -0.80 -11.38 6.41
C LEU A 40 -0.08 -10.17 7.02
N ILE A 41 -0.57 -8.94 6.82
CA ILE A 41 0.02 -7.76 7.47
C ILE A 41 -0.11 -7.86 8.99
N LEU A 42 -1.27 -8.29 9.48
CA LEU A 42 -1.48 -8.50 10.91
C LEU A 42 -0.54 -9.57 11.48
N ALA A 43 -0.31 -10.66 10.73
CA ALA A 43 0.65 -11.70 11.09
C ALA A 43 2.10 -11.18 11.10
N ALA A 44 2.51 -10.39 10.10
CA ALA A 44 3.81 -9.71 10.10
C ALA A 44 3.97 -8.80 11.31
N PHE A 45 2.94 -8.00 11.63
CA PHE A 45 2.95 -7.13 12.80
C PHE A 45 3.10 -7.94 14.10
N GLY A 46 2.34 -9.02 14.25
CA GLY A 46 2.47 -9.93 15.40
C GLY A 46 3.86 -10.53 15.53
N MET A 47 4.46 -11.00 14.43
CA MET A 47 5.83 -11.53 14.44
C MET A 47 6.87 -10.45 14.79
N SER A 48 6.73 -9.23 14.27
CA SER A 48 7.62 -8.12 14.65
C SER A 48 7.52 -7.78 16.14
N VAL A 49 6.33 -7.85 16.74
CA VAL A 49 6.17 -7.67 18.20
C VAL A 49 6.85 -8.80 18.98
N LEU A 50 6.70 -10.06 18.55
CA LEU A 50 7.39 -11.19 19.17
C LEU A 50 8.92 -11.06 19.08
N GLU A 51 9.44 -10.54 17.97
CA GLU A 51 10.86 -10.25 17.79
C GLU A 51 11.35 -9.17 18.79
N ILE A 52 10.57 -8.09 18.97
CA ILE A 52 10.88 -7.04 19.96
C ILE A 52 10.95 -7.62 21.37
N VAL A 53 9.93 -8.41 21.76
CA VAL A 53 9.89 -9.05 23.08
C VAL A 53 11.09 -9.97 23.27
N ARG A 54 11.45 -10.75 22.24
CA ARG A 54 12.62 -11.64 22.30
C ARG A 54 13.93 -10.89 22.46
N LEU A 55 14.12 -9.80 21.70
CA LEU A 55 15.35 -8.99 21.80
C LEU A 55 15.43 -8.22 23.10
N ALA A 56 14.28 -7.77 23.64
CA ALA A 56 14.21 -7.18 24.96
C ALA A 56 14.60 -8.18 26.06
N MET A 57 14.22 -9.47 25.94
CA MET A 57 14.66 -10.51 26.87
C MET A 57 16.15 -10.86 26.74
N ALA A 58 16.76 -10.60 25.57
CA ALA A 58 18.17 -10.89 25.30
C ALA A 58 19.11 -9.70 25.59
N ASP A 59 18.60 -8.57 26.11
CA ASP A 59 19.33 -7.31 26.35
C ASP A 59 20.14 -6.80 25.14
N MET A 60 19.74 -7.20 23.92
CA MET A 60 20.41 -6.81 22.69
C MET A 60 19.80 -5.51 22.14
N GLY A 61 20.65 -4.51 21.90
CA GLY A 61 20.23 -3.16 21.48
C GLY A 61 19.24 -3.15 20.32
N VAL A 62 18.08 -2.51 20.54
CA VAL A 62 16.87 -2.58 19.71
C VAL A 62 16.81 -1.45 18.65
N GLY A 63 17.96 -0.93 18.21
CA GLY A 63 18.02 0.37 17.53
C GLY A 63 17.20 0.51 16.24
N PHE A 64 16.94 -0.59 15.51
CA PHE A 64 16.25 -0.56 14.22
C PHE A 64 14.82 -1.12 14.24
N LEU A 65 14.42 -1.80 15.32
CA LEU A 65 13.11 -2.44 15.45
C LEU A 65 11.90 -1.54 15.73
N PRO A 66 12.00 -0.41 16.45
CA PRO A 66 10.83 0.45 16.63
C PRO A 66 10.42 1.08 15.30
N LEU A 67 11.34 1.25 14.36
CA LEU A 67 11.05 1.82 13.05
C LEU A 67 10.25 0.84 12.16
N SER A 68 10.62 -0.44 12.14
CA SER A 68 9.90 -1.45 11.36
C SER A 68 8.49 -1.69 11.87
N SER A 69 8.33 -1.79 13.19
CA SER A 69 7.02 -1.96 13.83
C SER A 69 6.12 -0.74 13.65
N ALA A 70 6.66 0.48 13.77
CA ALA A 70 5.92 1.71 13.49
C ALA A 70 5.49 1.80 12.01
N GLY A 71 6.38 1.42 11.07
CA GLY A 71 6.06 1.36 9.65
C GLY A 71 4.93 0.37 9.34
N LEU A 72 4.98 -0.84 9.92
CA LEU A 72 3.93 -1.85 9.76
C LEU A 72 2.59 -1.37 10.35
N PHE A 73 2.64 -0.74 11.52
CA PHE A 73 1.44 -0.15 12.13
C PHE A 73 0.82 0.94 11.24
N LEU A 74 1.65 1.80 10.65
CA LEU A 74 1.20 2.84 9.73
C LEU A 74 0.58 2.22 8.46
N VAL A 75 1.22 1.21 7.86
CA VAL A 75 0.67 0.47 6.72
C VAL A 75 -0.66 -0.20 7.07
N LEU A 76 -0.76 -0.82 8.24
CA LEU A 76 -2.00 -1.43 8.72
C LEU A 76 -3.12 -0.39 8.84
N ASN A 77 -2.84 0.79 9.41
CA ASN A 77 -3.81 1.87 9.54
C ASN A 77 -4.25 2.42 8.18
N ILE A 78 -3.30 2.66 7.27
CA ILE A 78 -3.59 3.13 5.91
C ILE A 78 -4.48 2.10 5.19
N MET A 79 -4.12 0.80 5.26
CA MET A 79 -4.91 -0.26 4.63
C MET A 79 -6.30 -0.42 5.25
N TRP A 80 -6.41 -0.18 6.56
CA TRP A 80 -7.68 -0.22 7.27
C TRP A 80 -8.62 0.90 6.83
N GLN A 81 -8.10 2.12 6.65
CA GLN A 81 -8.88 3.28 6.23
C GLN A 81 -9.22 3.24 4.74
N GLU A 82 -8.27 2.88 3.87
CA GLU A 82 -8.44 2.88 2.41
C GLU A 82 -9.01 1.57 1.87
N ARG A 83 -10.06 1.05 2.52
CA ARG A 83 -10.66 -0.26 2.19
C ARG A 83 -11.31 -0.31 0.79
N LYS A 84 -11.53 0.83 0.12
CA LYS A 84 -12.33 0.93 -1.13
C LYS A 84 -11.53 1.28 -2.39
N ALA A 85 -10.48 2.09 -2.31
CA ALA A 85 -9.74 2.49 -3.50
C ALA A 85 -8.25 2.69 -3.19
N ARG A 86 -7.39 1.86 -3.80
CA ARG A 86 -5.94 2.06 -3.78
C ARG A 86 -5.52 2.95 -4.95
N THR A 87 -4.86 4.07 -4.65
CA THR A 87 -4.28 4.95 -5.68
C THR A 87 -2.91 4.41 -6.15
N ARG A 88 -2.50 4.78 -7.37
CA ARG A 88 -1.20 4.36 -7.93
C ARG A 88 -0.01 4.83 -7.09
N GLU A 89 -0.09 6.06 -6.57
CA GLU A 89 0.93 6.63 -5.68
C GLU A 89 1.13 5.78 -4.43
N MET A 90 0.03 5.34 -3.82
CA MET A 90 0.04 4.47 -2.65
C MET A 90 0.74 3.13 -2.94
N LEU A 91 0.46 2.50 -4.09
CA LEU A 91 1.14 1.27 -4.51
C LEU A 91 2.65 1.48 -4.68
N MET A 92 3.09 2.61 -5.24
CA MET A 92 4.51 2.91 -5.39
C MET A 92 5.20 3.04 -4.04
N VAL A 93 4.61 3.80 -3.12
CA VAL A 93 5.14 3.98 -1.75
C VAL A 93 5.19 2.64 -1.01
N LEU A 94 4.14 1.83 -1.09
CA LEU A 94 4.10 0.50 -0.48
C LEU A 94 5.16 -0.43 -1.07
N THR A 95 5.32 -0.44 -2.39
CA THR A 95 6.36 -1.26 -3.05
C THR A 95 7.75 -0.88 -2.55
N ALA A 96 8.05 0.42 -2.49
CA ALA A 96 9.33 0.91 -1.96
C ALA A 96 9.52 0.56 -0.47
N TYR A 97 8.45 0.66 0.32
CA TYR A 97 8.45 0.27 1.73
C TYR A 97 8.75 -1.23 1.91
N TRP A 98 8.07 -2.11 1.17
CA TRP A 98 8.31 -3.55 1.25
C TRP A 98 9.72 -3.93 0.79
N LEU A 99 10.26 -3.24 -0.23
CA LEU A 99 11.64 -3.45 -0.68
C LEU A 99 12.63 -3.10 0.43
N PHE A 100 12.45 -1.94 1.06
CA PHE A 100 13.29 -1.49 2.18
C PHE A 100 13.21 -2.46 3.36
N MET A 101 12.01 -2.90 3.72
CA MET A 101 11.79 -3.87 4.80
C MET A 101 12.44 -5.23 4.50
N ALA A 102 12.30 -5.73 3.27
CA ALA A 102 12.96 -6.97 2.86
C ALA A 102 14.50 -6.83 2.95
N ALA A 103 15.06 -5.72 2.47
CA ALA A 103 16.50 -5.46 2.54
C ALA A 103 17.02 -5.35 3.99
N ALA A 104 16.26 -4.71 4.89
CA ALA A 104 16.63 -4.63 6.29
C ALA A 104 16.63 -6.02 6.96
N GLU A 105 15.64 -6.87 6.66
CA GLU A 105 15.57 -8.23 7.20
C GLU A 105 16.64 -9.16 6.62
N THR A 106 17.00 -9.02 5.34
CA THR A 106 18.13 -9.80 4.79
C THR A 106 19.44 -9.47 5.51
N VAL A 107 19.71 -8.17 5.76
CA VAL A 107 20.91 -7.76 6.51
C VAL A 107 20.89 -8.30 7.94
N LYS A 108 19.74 -8.29 8.61
CA LYS A 108 19.59 -8.89 9.94
C LYS A 108 19.90 -10.39 9.94
N ILE A 109 19.33 -11.15 8.98
CA ILE A 109 19.55 -12.60 8.88
C ILE A 109 21.02 -12.90 8.60
N VAL A 110 21.65 -12.18 7.67
CA VAL A 110 23.07 -12.36 7.35
C VAL A 110 23.94 -12.06 8.57
N ARG A 111 23.67 -10.95 9.27
CA ARG A 111 24.41 -10.59 10.49
C ARG A 111 24.23 -11.63 11.60
N LEU A 112 23.01 -12.15 11.77
CA LEU A 112 22.71 -13.19 12.76
C LEU A 112 23.42 -14.49 12.42
N HIS A 113 23.42 -14.90 11.15
CA HIS A 113 24.15 -16.07 10.66
C HIS A 113 25.66 -15.95 10.86
N THR A 114 26.26 -14.78 10.56
CA THR A 114 27.68 -14.55 10.81
C THR A 114 28.02 -14.60 12.31
N LEU A 115 27.14 -14.07 13.17
CA LEU A 115 27.34 -14.09 14.61
C LEU A 115 27.25 -15.52 15.17
N ASP A 116 26.31 -16.31 14.67
CA ASP A 116 26.13 -17.73 15.02
C ASP A 116 27.36 -18.56 14.67
N GLN A 117 27.96 -18.34 13.49
CA GLN A 117 29.20 -18.99 13.08
C GLN A 117 30.39 -18.62 13.98
N ILE A 118 30.58 -17.33 14.27
CA ILE A 118 31.69 -16.86 15.11
C ILE A 118 31.56 -17.39 16.55
N LEU A 119 30.35 -17.43 17.09
CA LEU A 119 30.11 -17.86 18.46
C LEU A 119 30.17 -19.39 18.61
N SER A 120 29.71 -20.14 17.61
CA SER A 120 29.79 -21.61 17.59
C SER A 120 31.24 -22.11 17.62
N ASP A 121 32.17 -21.41 16.97
CA ASP A 121 33.60 -21.73 17.01
C ASP A 121 34.27 -21.39 18.36
N ALA A 122 33.67 -20.49 19.15
CA ALA A 122 34.28 -19.95 20.36
C ALA A 122 33.81 -20.63 21.66
N ILE A 123 32.57 -21.16 21.72
CA ILE A 123 31.99 -21.69 22.96
C ILE A 123 31.06 -22.88 22.63
N GLU A 124 31.58 -24.10 22.71
CA GLU A 124 30.88 -25.37 22.40
C GLU A 124 29.70 -25.69 23.35
N ASP A 125 29.49 -24.90 24.41
CA ASP A 125 28.74 -25.34 25.60
C ASP A 125 27.67 -24.36 26.12
N ARG A 126 27.11 -23.47 25.28
CA ARG A 126 25.98 -22.61 25.71
C ARG A 126 24.63 -23.07 25.14
N ASN A 127 23.89 -23.75 26.00
CA ASN A 127 22.44 -23.99 25.98
C ASN A 127 21.55 -22.71 25.98
N LEU A 128 22.07 -21.56 25.54
CA LEU A 128 21.31 -20.31 25.47
C LEU A 128 20.50 -20.31 24.17
N TYR A 129 19.18 -20.54 24.29
CA TYR A 129 18.12 -20.37 23.28
C TYR A 129 18.52 -20.64 21.81
N PRO A 130 18.03 -21.72 21.16
CA PRO A 130 18.54 -22.15 19.86
C PRO A 130 18.43 -21.03 18.81
N SER A 131 19.59 -20.50 18.39
CA SER A 131 19.74 -19.49 17.34
C SER A 131 19.03 -19.89 16.04
N SER A 132 18.91 -21.19 15.79
CA SER A 132 18.16 -21.76 14.68
C SER A 132 16.67 -21.35 14.65
N VAL A 133 16.00 -21.30 15.81
CA VAL A 133 14.59 -20.86 15.91
C VAL A 133 14.49 -19.36 15.61
N GLN A 134 15.46 -18.58 16.07
CA GLN A 134 15.50 -17.15 15.80
C GLN A 134 15.74 -16.84 14.32
N ILE A 135 16.65 -17.57 13.67
CA ILE A 135 16.89 -17.46 12.23
C ILE A 135 15.62 -17.84 11.46
N LEU A 136 14.92 -18.90 11.88
CA LEU A 136 13.69 -19.34 11.24
C LEU A 136 12.60 -18.26 11.30
N ASP A 137 12.36 -17.67 12.47
CA ASP A 137 11.32 -16.63 12.62
C ASP A 137 11.62 -15.41 11.74
N ASN A 138 12.88 -14.98 11.71
CA ASN A 138 13.32 -13.88 10.85
C ASN A 138 13.22 -14.24 9.36
N ALA A 139 13.52 -15.49 8.99
CA ALA A 139 13.39 -15.99 7.62
C ALA A 139 11.93 -16.05 7.17
N VAL A 140 11.00 -16.45 8.04
CA VAL A 140 9.56 -16.43 7.75
C VAL A 140 9.08 -14.99 7.57
N LEU A 141 9.55 -14.05 8.40
CA LEU A 141 9.22 -12.63 8.27
C LEU A 141 9.74 -12.05 6.94
N LEU A 142 10.98 -12.36 6.56
CA LEU A 142 11.55 -12.02 5.26
C LEU A 142 10.71 -12.59 4.11
N GLY A 143 10.31 -13.86 4.21
CA GLY A 143 9.45 -14.51 3.22
C GLY A 143 8.12 -13.77 3.03
N LEU A 144 7.53 -13.27 4.11
CA LEU A 144 6.32 -12.45 4.05
C LEU A 144 6.56 -11.12 3.33
N TYR A 145 7.68 -10.45 3.62
CA TYR A 145 8.04 -9.20 2.95
C TYR A 145 8.34 -9.40 1.46
N VAL A 146 9.01 -10.49 1.08
CA VAL A 146 9.21 -10.86 -0.33
C VAL A 146 7.86 -11.12 -1.01
N LEU A 147 6.93 -11.80 -0.34
CA LEU A 147 5.60 -12.03 -0.88
C LEU A 147 4.86 -10.71 -1.14
N PHE A 148 4.88 -9.77 -0.19
CA PHE A 148 4.30 -8.43 -0.39
C PHE A 148 5.02 -7.66 -1.50
N LEU A 149 6.35 -7.78 -1.56
CA LEU A 149 7.19 -7.17 -2.59
C LEU A 149 6.92 -7.75 -3.97
N CYS A 150 6.44 -9.00 -4.10
CA CYS A 150 5.96 -9.51 -5.39
C CYS A 150 4.52 -9.03 -5.67
N PHE A 151 3.67 -8.96 -4.65
CA PHE A 151 2.25 -8.67 -4.80
C PHE A 151 1.96 -7.23 -5.28
N GLU A 152 2.61 -6.24 -4.66
CA GLU A 152 2.42 -4.83 -5.00
C GLU A 152 2.86 -4.47 -6.43
N PRO A 153 4.04 -4.85 -6.93
CA PRO A 153 4.44 -4.53 -8.30
C PRO A 153 3.64 -5.30 -9.34
N ILE A 154 3.19 -6.52 -9.06
CA ILE A 154 2.25 -7.22 -9.96
C ILE A 154 0.95 -6.42 -10.06
N THR A 155 0.41 -5.95 -8.94
CA THR A 155 -0.81 -5.14 -8.91
C THR A 155 -0.61 -3.80 -9.63
N LEU A 156 0.54 -3.15 -9.43
CA LEU A 156 0.92 -1.92 -10.11
C LEU A 156 1.06 -2.15 -11.62
N PHE A 157 1.72 -3.22 -12.03
CA PHE A 157 1.90 -3.59 -13.44
C PHE A 157 0.57 -3.86 -14.15
N LEU A 158 -0.35 -4.56 -13.49
CA LEU A 158 -1.71 -4.77 -13.99
C LEU A 158 -2.48 -3.44 -14.10
N SER A 159 -2.30 -2.51 -13.15
CA SER A 159 -2.87 -1.15 -13.20
C SER A 159 -2.34 -0.32 -14.37
N LEU A 160 -1.08 -0.52 -14.76
CA LEU A 160 -0.50 0.18 -15.92
C LEU A 160 -1.05 -0.36 -17.24
N ARG A 161 -1.37 -1.67 -17.32
CA ARG A 161 -1.89 -2.29 -18.55
C ARG A 161 -3.33 -1.91 -18.89
N THR A 162 -4.13 -1.45 -17.93
CA THR A 162 -5.47 -0.95 -18.23
C THR A 162 -5.38 0.39 -18.97
N LYS A 163 -5.52 0.37 -20.31
CA LYS A 163 -5.61 1.58 -21.14
C LYS A 163 -6.66 2.55 -20.56
N PRO A 164 -6.41 3.87 -20.52
CA PRO A 164 -7.47 4.82 -20.26
C PRO A 164 -8.56 4.62 -21.33
N PRO A 165 -9.86 4.73 -20.97
CA PRO A 165 -10.88 4.76 -22.00
C PRO A 165 -10.51 5.92 -22.91
N SER A 166 -10.39 5.64 -24.21
CA SER A 166 -10.32 6.67 -25.22
C SER A 166 -11.40 7.67 -24.88
N PHE A 167 -10.98 8.90 -24.57
CA PHE A 167 -11.86 10.01 -24.28
C PHE A 167 -12.74 10.16 -25.53
N GLU A 168 -13.91 9.52 -25.54
CA GLU A 168 -14.93 9.84 -26.52
C GLU A 168 -15.24 11.30 -26.25
N LEU A 169 -14.67 12.18 -27.07
CA LEU A 169 -15.17 13.54 -27.19
C LEU A 169 -16.67 13.37 -27.41
N CYS A 170 -17.48 13.79 -26.44
CA CYS A 170 -18.90 13.95 -26.69
C CYS A 170 -18.99 14.76 -27.98
N PRO A 171 -19.64 14.24 -29.04
CA PRO A 171 -19.90 15.06 -30.21
C PRO A 171 -20.60 16.31 -29.68
N LEU A 172 -20.00 17.47 -29.92
CA LEU A 172 -20.62 18.74 -29.60
C LEU A 172 -22.00 18.68 -30.23
N ALA A 173 -23.04 18.68 -29.38
CA ALA A 173 -24.41 18.73 -29.83
C ALA A 173 -24.51 19.93 -30.77
N GLU A 174 -24.69 19.65 -32.07
CA GLU A 174 -24.90 20.66 -33.08
C GLU A 174 -26.18 21.40 -32.66
N PRO A 175 -26.11 22.72 -32.39
CA PRO A 175 -27.28 23.45 -31.93
C PRO A 175 -28.31 23.46 -33.04
N ASP A 176 -29.46 22.83 -32.81
CA ASP A 176 -30.58 22.81 -33.76
C ASP A 176 -30.91 24.24 -34.22
N PRO A 177 -30.73 24.56 -35.52
CA PRO A 177 -31.28 25.79 -36.06
C PRO A 177 -32.79 25.56 -36.19
N PHE A 178 -33.61 26.50 -35.70
CA PHE A 178 -35.08 26.50 -35.73
C PHE A 178 -35.80 25.81 -34.57
N GLN A 179 -35.85 26.50 -33.42
CA GLN A 179 -37.12 26.64 -32.73
C GLN A 179 -37.55 28.11 -32.76
N VAL A 180 -38.36 28.45 -33.77
CA VAL A 180 -39.11 29.70 -33.81
C VAL A 180 -40.37 29.48 -32.96
N PRO A 181 -40.55 30.18 -31.84
CA PRO A 181 -41.78 30.08 -31.05
C PRO A 181 -42.94 30.64 -31.87
N LYS A 182 -43.95 29.80 -32.13
CA LYS A 182 -45.26 30.25 -32.61
C LYS A 182 -45.94 31.01 -31.47
N LEU A 183 -45.74 32.32 -31.45
CA LEU A 183 -46.55 33.23 -30.65
C LEU A 183 -47.97 33.26 -31.23
N LEU A 184 -48.91 32.92 -30.37
CA LEU A 184 -50.33 32.75 -30.64
C LEU A 184 -50.98 33.98 -31.27
N ALA A 185 -51.95 33.66 -32.13
CA ALA A 185 -53.02 34.51 -32.63
C ALA A 185 -53.95 35.03 -31.51
#